data_AF-A0A7S4CY76-F1
#
_entry.id   AF-A0A7S4CY76-F1
#
_cell.length_a   1.000
_cell.length_b   1.000
_cell.length_c   1.000
_cell.angle_alpha   90.00
_cell.angle_beta   90.00
_cell.angle_gamma   90.00
#
_symmetry.space_group_name_H-M   'P 1'
#
loop_
_entity.id
_entity.type
_entity.pdbx_description
1 polymer ?
#
loop_
_entity_poly.entity_id
_entity_poly.type
_entity_poly.pdbx_seq_one_letter_code
_entity_poly.pdbx_strand_id
1 'polypeptide(L)'
;GNATGLGTTERMRQRTLGFLLLRKCGARPSVDFESLVASLLSTSGAADLRRWNPFLDGATAAQLQNATAWAMLVVNRMGQTRRCLLAARGLLRKLQRSGEGSPDAARALVADANALAQNIAAGRHYTTTDARGTSLDPRFLLFEFNGDIVLRKAQVDLIRKFKDAVAEPGYLCHQMIMGAGKTTVVGPLLALILGDGERLVTQVVPHALLEFSRQIMRERFSAVIRKPVYTLQFDRYTNVTEGLVHKFKQAA
;
A
#
# COMPACT_ATOMS: atom_id res chain seq x y z
N GLY A 1 5.74 -2.03 -55.59
CA GLY A 1 4.91 -1.52 -54.50
C GLY A 1 5.60 -1.68 -53.15
N ASN A 2 6.38 -0.68 -52.71
CA ASN A 2 7.04 -0.65 -51.39
C ASN A 2 6.98 0.74 -50.71
N ALA A 3 6.22 1.70 -51.24
CA ALA A 3 6.24 3.09 -50.77
C ALA A 3 5.36 3.34 -49.53
N THR A 4 4.44 2.43 -49.18
CA THR A 4 3.49 2.60 -48.08
C THR A 4 4.09 2.31 -46.69
N GLY A 5 5.12 1.46 -46.59
CA GLY A 5 5.77 1.10 -45.32
C GLY A 5 6.79 2.12 -44.80
N LEU A 6 7.40 2.92 -45.69
CA LEU A 6 8.34 3.98 -45.32
C LEU A 6 7.62 5.18 -44.70
N GLY A 7 6.45 5.55 -45.22
CA GLY A 7 5.66 6.67 -44.70
C GLY A 7 5.02 6.40 -43.33
N THR A 8 4.67 5.15 -43.01
CA THR A 8 4.14 4.78 -41.69
C THR A 8 5.22 4.80 -40.61
N THR A 9 6.43 4.34 -40.93
CA THR A 9 7.58 4.33 -40.02
C THR A 9 8.02 5.76 -39.67
N GLU A 10 8.08 6.65 -40.66
CA GLU A 10 8.45 8.06 -40.45
C GLU A 10 7.41 8.81 -39.60
N ARG A 11 6.11 8.62 -39.87
CA ARG A 11 5.03 9.19 -39.04
C ARG A 11 5.08 8.67 -37.60
N MET A 12 5.40 7.40 -37.39
CA MET A 12 5.55 6.84 -36.05
C MET A 12 6.74 7.48 -35.33
N ARG A 13 7.87 7.66 -36.01
CA ARG A 13 9.06 8.33 -35.47
C ARG A 13 8.78 9.77 -35.06
N GLN A 14 8.08 10.53 -35.91
CA GLN A 14 7.66 11.90 -35.62
C GLN A 14 6.73 11.97 -34.39
N ARG A 15 5.78 11.04 -34.27
CA ARG A 15 4.90 10.96 -33.08
C ARG A 15 5.69 10.66 -31.81
N THR A 16 6.65 9.73 -31.86
CA THR A 16 7.51 9.39 -30.73
C THR A 16 8.38 10.57 -30.31
N LEU A 17 9.03 11.25 -31.26
CA LEU A 17 9.82 12.46 -31.01
C LEU A 17 8.96 13.57 -30.41
N GLY A 18 7.78 13.83 -30.97
CA GLY A 18 6.84 14.81 -30.43
C GLY A 18 6.43 14.50 -29.00
N PHE A 19 6.16 13.23 -28.68
CA PHE A 19 5.85 12.81 -27.32
C PHE A 19 7.04 13.02 -26.34
N LEU A 20 8.26 12.68 -26.76
CA LEU A 20 9.46 12.88 -25.94
C LEU A 20 9.73 14.36 -25.68
N LEU A 21 9.53 15.22 -26.69
CA LEU A 21 9.62 16.68 -26.55
C LEU A 21 8.57 17.23 -25.59
N LEU A 22 7.31 16.79 -25.72
CA LEU A 22 6.24 17.16 -24.79
C LEU A 22 6.52 16.72 -23.35
N ARG A 23 7.17 15.56 -23.16
CA ARG A 23 7.60 15.11 -21.83
C ARG A 23 8.75 15.96 -21.28
N LYS A 24 9.71 16.35 -22.12
CA LYS A 24 10.83 17.22 -21.72
C LYS A 24 10.38 18.64 -21.34
N CYS A 25 9.36 19.20 -22.00
CA CYS A 25 8.83 20.52 -21.66
C CYS A 25 7.74 20.49 -20.56
N GLY A 26 7.47 19.33 -19.94
CA GLY A 26 6.48 19.19 -18.87
C GLY A 26 5.01 19.15 -19.33
N ALA A 27 4.74 19.22 -20.63
CA ALA A 27 3.39 19.11 -21.19
C ALA A 27 2.81 17.68 -21.13
N ARG A 28 3.65 16.67 -20.87
CA ARG A 28 3.25 15.28 -20.59
C ARG A 28 3.90 14.78 -19.30
N PRO A 29 3.18 14.04 -18.44
CA PRO A 29 3.72 13.54 -17.19
C PRO A 29 4.83 12.52 -17.45
N SER A 30 5.89 12.57 -16.64
CA SER A 30 6.85 11.49 -16.55
C SER A 30 6.31 10.40 -15.64
N VAL A 31 6.27 9.16 -16.14
CA VAL A 31 5.94 8.00 -15.30
C VAL A 31 7.15 7.69 -14.42
N ASP A 32 7.01 7.94 -13.13
CA ASP A 32 7.93 7.52 -12.06
C ASP A 32 7.42 6.22 -11.39
N PHE A 33 8.21 5.67 -10.46
CA PHE A 33 7.80 4.45 -9.75
C PHE A 33 6.51 4.66 -8.94
N GLU A 34 6.34 5.84 -8.31
CA GLU A 34 5.12 6.20 -7.59
C GLU A 34 3.89 6.15 -8.49
N SER A 35 3.99 6.64 -9.72
CA SER A 35 2.92 6.57 -10.72
C SER A 35 2.57 5.13 -11.09
N LEU A 36 3.58 4.26 -11.23
CA LEU A 36 3.36 2.83 -11.46
C LEU A 36 2.64 2.18 -10.28
N VAL A 37 3.06 2.49 -9.06
CA VAL A 37 2.40 1.98 -7.85
C VAL A 37 0.98 2.52 -7.72
N ALA A 38 0.73 3.79 -8.02
CA ALA A 38 -0.61 4.36 -8.06
C ALA A 38 -1.50 3.64 -9.08
N SER A 39 -0.94 3.26 -10.24
CA SER A 39 -1.65 2.45 -11.24
C SER A 39 -2.02 1.05 -10.75
N LEU A 40 -1.32 0.49 -9.75
CA LEU A 40 -1.70 -0.80 -9.14
C LEU A 40 -2.92 -0.69 -8.23
N LEU A 41 -3.18 0.50 -7.69
CA LEU A 41 -4.26 0.74 -6.75
C LEU A 41 -5.52 1.24 -7.44
N SER A 42 -5.37 1.74 -8.67
CA SER A 42 -6.47 2.22 -9.50
C SER A 42 -7.28 1.05 -10.07
N THR A 43 -8.60 1.15 -10.00
CA THR A 43 -9.54 0.24 -10.67
C THR A 43 -9.38 0.28 -12.21
N SER A 44 -8.89 1.40 -12.75
CA SER A 44 -8.61 1.62 -14.17
C SER A 44 -7.11 1.68 -14.50
N GLY A 45 -6.24 1.10 -13.67
CA GLY A 45 -4.79 1.29 -13.74
C GLY A 45 -4.14 1.07 -15.11
N ALA A 46 -4.51 0.02 -15.84
CA ALA A 46 -3.98 -0.24 -17.17
C ALA A 46 -4.44 0.81 -18.21
N ALA A 47 -5.62 1.39 -18.04
CA ALA A 47 -6.08 2.51 -18.85
C ALA A 47 -5.34 3.80 -18.49
N ASP A 48 -5.06 4.02 -17.21
CA ASP A 48 -4.30 5.19 -16.73
C ASP A 48 -2.87 5.19 -17.30
N LEU A 49 -2.20 4.04 -17.30
CA LEU A 49 -0.88 3.87 -17.91
C LEU A 49 -0.87 4.20 -19.40
N ARG A 50 -1.91 3.76 -20.14
CA ARG A 50 -2.06 4.08 -21.57
C ARG A 50 -2.38 5.55 -21.81
N ARG A 51 -3.07 6.22 -20.88
CA ARG A 51 -3.31 7.67 -20.94
C ARG A 51 -2.01 8.46 -20.77
N TRP A 52 -1.12 8.02 -19.88
CA TRP A 52 0.20 8.62 -19.69
C TRP A 52 1.15 8.32 -20.85
N ASN A 53 1.11 7.10 -21.39
CA ASN A 53 1.90 6.68 -22.54
C ASN A 53 1.01 5.99 -23.61
N PRO A 54 0.57 6.74 -24.63
CA PRO A 54 -0.29 6.22 -25.71
C PRO A 54 0.36 5.14 -26.59
N PHE A 55 1.67 4.91 -26.46
CA PHE A 55 2.39 3.87 -27.21
C PHE A 55 2.37 2.50 -26.50
N LEU A 56 1.83 2.42 -25.28
CA LEU A 56 1.63 1.14 -24.61
C LEU A 56 0.38 0.45 -25.15
N ASP A 57 0.53 -0.80 -25.55
CA ASP A 57 -0.59 -1.70 -25.77
C ASP A 57 -1.15 -2.23 -24.43
N GLY A 58 -2.32 -2.86 -24.47
CA GLY A 58 -2.96 -3.39 -23.26
C GLY A 58 -2.13 -4.47 -22.57
N ALA A 59 -1.44 -5.32 -23.35
CA ALA A 59 -0.62 -6.39 -22.84
C ALA A 59 0.62 -5.87 -22.10
N THR A 60 1.36 -4.92 -22.68
CA THR A 60 2.53 -4.31 -22.04
C THR A 60 2.12 -3.51 -20.80
N ALA A 61 0.98 -2.82 -20.82
CA ALA A 61 0.48 -2.11 -19.63
C ALA A 61 0.21 -3.09 -18.47
N ALA A 62 -0.40 -4.24 -18.73
CA ALA A 62 -0.61 -5.28 -17.72
C ALA A 62 0.71 -5.91 -17.24
N GLN A 63 1.66 -6.15 -18.14
CA GLN A 63 3.00 -6.64 -17.79
C GLN A 63 3.75 -5.64 -16.91
N LEU A 64 3.61 -4.34 -17.17
CA LEU A 64 4.23 -3.28 -16.36
C LEU A 64 3.66 -3.25 -14.94
N GLN A 65 2.34 -3.43 -14.79
CA GLN A 65 1.71 -3.60 -13.48
C GLN A 65 2.26 -4.84 -12.76
N ASN A 66 2.32 -5.99 -13.44
CA ASN A 66 2.89 -7.22 -12.86
C ASN A 66 4.36 -7.02 -12.43
N ALA A 67 5.19 -6.40 -13.28
CA ALA A 67 6.58 -6.11 -12.97
C ALA A 67 6.72 -5.16 -11.77
N THR A 68 5.81 -4.18 -11.64
CA THR A 68 5.77 -3.26 -10.49
C THR A 68 5.42 -4.01 -9.19
N ALA A 69 4.43 -4.91 -9.23
CA ALA A 69 4.08 -5.75 -8.09
C ALA A 69 5.24 -6.68 -7.70
N TRP A 70 5.94 -7.26 -8.69
CA TRP A 70 7.15 -8.06 -8.45
C TRP A 70 8.26 -7.24 -7.79
N ALA A 71 8.53 -6.03 -8.29
CA ALA A 71 9.52 -5.13 -7.70
C ALA A 71 9.20 -4.83 -6.24
N MET A 72 7.93 -4.52 -5.92
CA MET A 72 7.50 -4.29 -4.54
C MET A 72 7.65 -5.52 -3.65
N LEU A 73 7.33 -6.72 -4.16
CA LEU A 73 7.57 -7.98 -3.42
C LEU A 73 9.04 -8.20 -3.09
N VAL A 74 9.94 -7.93 -4.05
CA VAL A 74 11.39 -8.03 -3.86
C VAL A 74 11.84 -7.03 -2.78
N VAL A 75 11.40 -5.78 -2.85
CA VAL A 75 11.76 -4.78 -1.84
C VAL A 75 11.24 -5.16 -0.45
N ASN A 76 10.00 -5.65 -0.35
CA ASN A 76 9.45 -6.10 0.94
C ASN A 76 10.21 -7.30 1.50
N ARG A 77 10.68 -8.21 0.62
CA ARG A 77 11.54 -9.34 1.03
C ARG A 77 12.90 -8.86 1.50
N MET A 78 13.50 -7.88 0.82
CA MET A 78 14.76 -7.26 1.26
C MET A 78 14.60 -6.59 2.63
N GLY A 79 13.51 -5.86 2.85
CA GLY A 79 13.17 -5.27 4.16
C GLY A 79 13.07 -6.32 5.26
N GLN A 80 12.33 -7.40 5.02
CA GLN A 80 12.22 -8.53 5.96
C GLN A 80 13.60 -9.14 6.29
N THR A 81 14.41 -9.44 5.28
CA THR A 81 15.77 -9.98 5.48
C THR A 81 16.64 -9.01 6.29
N ARG A 82 16.57 -7.71 6.00
CA ARG A 82 17.31 -6.68 6.75
C ARG A 82 16.90 -6.66 8.22
N ARG A 83 15.60 -6.71 8.53
CA ARG A 83 15.11 -6.77 9.93
C ARG A 83 15.60 -8.02 10.64
N CYS A 84 15.53 -9.18 10.00
CA CYS A 84 16.04 -10.43 10.57
C CYS A 84 17.55 -10.35 10.83
N LEU A 85 18.33 -9.79 9.89
CA LEU A 85 19.78 -9.62 10.07
C LEU A 85 20.11 -8.68 11.23
N LEU A 86 19.40 -7.56 11.35
CA LEU A 86 19.59 -6.62 12.46
C LEU A 86 19.24 -7.25 13.81
N ALA A 87 18.14 -7.99 13.89
CA ALA A 87 17.73 -8.71 15.09
C ALA A 87 18.75 -9.82 15.46
N ALA A 88 19.23 -10.60 14.48
CA ALA A 88 20.26 -11.61 14.70
C ALA A 88 21.57 -11.01 15.20
N ARG A 89 22.05 -9.90 14.61
CA ARG A 89 23.24 -9.17 15.09
C ARG A 89 23.02 -8.55 16.47
N GLY A 90 21.80 -8.15 16.80
CA GLY A 90 21.42 -7.68 18.14
C GLY A 90 21.53 -8.80 19.16
N LEU A 91 20.95 -9.96 18.85
CA LEU A 91 20.97 -11.16 19.70
C LEU A 91 22.40 -11.66 19.93
N LEU A 92 23.22 -11.73 18.87
CA LEU A 92 24.62 -12.14 18.97
C LEU A 92 25.41 -11.24 19.91
N ARG A 93 25.23 -9.92 19.80
CA ARG A 93 25.88 -8.95 20.69
C ARG A 93 25.43 -9.10 22.15
N LYS A 94 24.16 -9.43 22.39
CA LYS A 94 23.65 -9.71 23.75
C LYS A 94 24.27 -10.99 24.30
N LEU A 95 24.32 -12.07 23.51
CA LEU A 95 24.96 -13.33 23.88
C LEU A 95 26.45 -13.17 24.22
N GLN A 96 27.19 -12.40 23.43
CA GLN A 96 28.62 -12.12 23.66
C GLN A 96 28.89 -11.31 24.94
N ARG A 97 27.91 -10.51 25.39
CA ARG A 97 28.02 -9.68 26.58
C ARG A 97 27.45 -10.34 27.83
N SER A 98 26.65 -11.39 27.68
CA SER A 98 26.12 -12.17 28.79
C SER A 98 27.23 -13.04 29.39
N GLY A 99 27.73 -12.66 30.57
CA GLY A 99 28.54 -13.53 31.45
C GLY A 99 27.66 -14.55 32.19
N GLU A 100 28.02 -14.90 33.44
CA GLU A 100 27.14 -15.65 34.36
C GLU A 100 25.80 -14.91 34.50
N GLY A 101 24.81 -15.36 33.75
CA GLY A 101 23.63 -14.55 33.42
C GLY A 101 22.57 -14.59 34.50
N SER A 102 22.10 -13.41 34.90
CA SER A 102 20.84 -13.28 35.66
C SER A 102 19.68 -13.96 34.91
N PRO A 103 18.75 -14.63 35.62
CA PRO A 103 17.58 -15.27 35.01
C PRO A 103 16.76 -14.33 34.13
N ASP A 104 16.74 -13.02 34.42
CA ASP A 104 16.02 -12.04 33.60
C ASP A 104 16.71 -11.76 32.27
N ALA A 105 18.05 -11.77 32.23
CA ALA A 105 18.81 -11.65 31.00
C ALA A 105 18.58 -12.86 30.07
N ALA A 106 18.50 -14.06 30.65
CA ALA A 106 18.16 -15.28 29.91
C ALA A 106 16.74 -15.21 29.32
N ARG A 107 15.75 -14.76 30.09
CA ARG A 107 14.37 -14.56 29.61
C ARG A 107 14.29 -13.56 28.46
N ALA A 108 14.99 -12.44 28.57
CA ALA A 108 15.04 -11.43 27.51
C ALA A 108 15.68 -11.97 26.22
N LEU A 109 16.78 -12.74 26.35
CA LEU A 109 17.42 -13.40 25.21
C LEU A 109 16.49 -14.39 24.51
N VAL A 110 15.77 -15.21 25.27
CA VAL A 110 14.79 -16.16 24.72
C VAL A 110 13.65 -15.43 24.01
N ALA A 111 13.16 -14.32 24.58
CA ALA A 111 12.12 -13.51 23.94
C ALA A 111 12.59 -12.92 22.60
N ASP A 112 13.81 -12.37 22.53
CA ASP A 112 14.38 -11.84 21.29
C ASP A 112 14.64 -12.94 20.25
N ALA A 113 15.11 -14.11 20.68
CA ALA A 113 15.33 -15.26 19.80
C ALA A 113 14.00 -15.75 19.20
N ASN A 114 12.94 -15.83 20.01
CA ASN A 114 11.61 -16.17 19.54
C ASN A 114 11.07 -15.12 18.55
N ALA A 115 11.27 -13.83 18.83
CA ALA A 115 10.87 -12.75 17.92
C ALA A 115 11.62 -12.83 16.58
N LEU A 116 12.92 -13.15 16.60
CA LEU A 116 13.71 -13.38 15.38
C LEU A 116 13.18 -14.59 14.60
N ALA A 117 12.96 -15.73 15.27
CA ALA A 117 12.44 -16.94 14.65
C ALA A 117 11.07 -16.68 14.00
N GLN A 118 10.18 -15.96 14.67
CA GLN A 118 8.89 -15.55 14.13
C GLN A 118 9.03 -14.67 12.88
N ASN A 119 9.96 -13.71 12.88
CA ASN A 119 10.20 -12.84 11.71
C ASN A 119 10.78 -13.60 10.51
N ILE A 120 11.63 -14.61 10.74
CA ILE A 120 12.18 -15.48 9.68
C ILE A 120 11.09 -16.37 9.11
N ALA A 121 10.28 -16.98 9.98
CA ALA A 121 9.19 -17.88 9.59
C ALA A 121 7.95 -17.16 9.04
N ALA A 122 7.86 -15.82 9.20
CA ALA A 122 6.73 -15.05 8.74
C ALA A 122 6.57 -15.13 7.21
N GLY A 123 5.42 -15.66 6.79
CA GLY A 123 4.99 -15.73 5.39
C GLY A 123 3.92 -14.70 5.06
N ARG A 124 3.68 -14.50 3.76
CA ARG A 124 2.60 -13.66 3.26
C ARG A 124 1.34 -14.50 3.10
N HIS A 125 0.22 -14.00 3.62
CA HIS A 125 -1.05 -14.74 3.65
C HIS A 125 -2.14 -14.13 2.75
N TYR A 126 -1.80 -13.08 1.99
CA TYR A 126 -2.71 -12.36 1.11
C TYR A 126 -2.54 -12.73 -0.38
N THR A 127 -1.77 -13.79 -0.68
CA THR A 127 -1.63 -14.37 -2.01
C THR A 127 -2.60 -15.54 -2.18
N THR A 128 -3.26 -15.62 -3.33
CA THR A 128 -4.12 -16.73 -3.71
C THR A 128 -3.55 -17.36 -4.97
N THR A 129 -3.20 -18.65 -4.89
CA THR A 129 -2.71 -19.41 -6.04
C THR A 129 -3.84 -20.24 -6.63
N ASP A 130 -4.12 -20.06 -7.91
CA ASP A 130 -5.08 -20.84 -8.69
C ASP A 130 -4.38 -21.52 -9.88
N ALA A 131 -5.13 -22.25 -10.70
CA ALA A 131 -4.58 -22.93 -11.89
C ALA A 131 -4.03 -21.96 -12.96
N ARG A 132 -4.36 -20.67 -12.89
CA ARG A 132 -3.96 -19.63 -13.84
C ARG A 132 -2.77 -18.80 -13.35
N GLY A 133 -2.39 -18.93 -12.08
CA GLY A 133 -1.21 -18.31 -11.51
C GLY A 133 -1.40 -17.90 -10.05
N THR A 134 -0.55 -16.97 -9.60
CA THR A 134 -0.68 -16.38 -8.26
C THR A 134 -1.28 -14.99 -8.39
N SER A 135 -2.42 -14.77 -7.75
CA SER A 135 -3.10 -13.49 -7.63
C SER A 135 -2.88 -12.88 -6.23
N LEU A 136 -2.82 -11.56 -6.16
CA LEU A 136 -2.76 -10.82 -4.91
C LEU A 136 -3.45 -9.47 -5.07
N ASP A 137 -3.96 -8.91 -3.98
CA ASP A 137 -4.48 -7.54 -3.98
C ASP A 137 -3.33 -6.57 -3.66
N PRO A 138 -2.95 -5.67 -4.60
CA PRO A 138 -1.78 -4.80 -4.45
C PRO A 138 -1.83 -3.87 -3.23
N ARG A 139 -3.02 -3.63 -2.67
CA ARG A 139 -3.19 -2.77 -1.49
C ARG A 139 -2.53 -3.36 -0.24
N PHE A 140 -2.53 -4.68 -0.08
CA PHE A 140 -1.79 -5.35 1.00
C PHE A 140 -0.29 -5.22 0.81
N LEU A 141 0.18 -5.39 -0.43
CA LEU A 141 1.59 -5.33 -0.78
C LEU A 141 2.16 -3.92 -0.55
N LEU A 142 1.41 -2.90 -0.92
CA LEU A 142 1.75 -1.51 -0.63
C LEU A 142 1.81 -1.23 0.86
N PHE A 143 0.88 -1.79 1.63
CA PHE A 143 0.86 -1.58 3.07
C PHE A 143 2.13 -2.15 3.74
N GLU A 144 2.58 -3.34 3.32
CA GLU A 144 3.86 -3.90 3.74
C GLU A 144 5.04 -3.02 3.32
N PHE A 145 5.01 -2.51 2.08
CA PHE A 145 6.07 -1.66 1.52
C PHE A 145 6.24 -0.36 2.30
N ASN A 146 5.13 0.34 2.56
CA ASN A 146 5.16 1.62 3.30
C ASN A 146 5.52 1.43 4.77
N GLY A 147 5.07 0.33 5.37
CA GLY A 147 5.28 0.07 6.80
C GLY A 147 6.60 -0.60 7.13
N ASP A 148 7.32 -1.12 6.14
CA ASP A 148 8.44 -2.06 6.34
C ASP A 148 8.07 -3.17 7.35
N ILE A 149 6.88 -3.76 7.17
CA ILE A 149 6.34 -4.83 8.03
C ILE A 149 5.95 -6.06 7.21
N VAL A 150 5.74 -7.19 7.89
CA VAL A 150 5.03 -8.35 7.33
C VAL A 150 3.66 -8.44 7.97
N LEU A 151 2.61 -8.50 7.16
CA LEU A 151 1.24 -8.58 7.66
C LEU A 151 0.98 -9.96 8.28
N ARG A 152 0.42 -9.97 9.49
CA ARG A 152 0.09 -11.21 10.20
C ARG A 152 -1.12 -11.88 9.55
N LYS A 153 -1.15 -13.22 9.52
CA LYS A 153 -2.28 -14.00 9.00
C LYS A 153 -3.63 -13.52 9.56
N ALA A 154 -3.73 -13.37 10.87
CA ALA A 154 -4.96 -12.91 11.54
C ALA A 154 -5.42 -11.51 11.09
N GLN A 155 -4.49 -10.60 10.73
CA GLN A 155 -4.85 -9.28 10.20
C GLN A 155 -5.43 -9.42 8.79
N VAL A 156 -4.80 -10.23 7.93
CA VAL A 156 -5.27 -10.49 6.56
C VAL A 156 -6.64 -11.17 6.57
N ASP A 157 -6.82 -12.20 7.40
CA ASP A 157 -8.08 -12.93 7.53
C ASP A 157 -9.21 -12.01 8.01
N LEU A 158 -8.92 -11.12 8.97
CA LEU A 158 -9.88 -10.15 9.44
C LEU A 158 -10.27 -9.14 8.36
N ILE A 159 -9.31 -8.63 7.59
CA ILE A 159 -9.58 -7.70 6.50
C ILE A 159 -10.45 -8.36 5.42
N ARG A 160 -10.15 -9.60 5.05
CA ARG A 160 -10.98 -10.39 4.13
C ARG A 160 -12.39 -10.56 4.66
N LYS A 161 -12.53 -10.95 5.93
CA LYS A 161 -13.83 -11.08 6.60
C LYS A 161 -14.66 -9.79 6.52
N PHE A 162 -14.06 -8.63 6.80
CA PHE A 162 -14.75 -7.35 6.67
C PHE A 162 -15.08 -6.99 5.22
N LYS A 163 -14.16 -7.25 4.27
CA LYS A 163 -14.39 -7.02 2.85
C LYS A 163 -15.60 -7.83 2.34
N ASP A 164 -15.72 -9.09 2.76
CA ASP A 164 -16.82 -9.96 2.35
C ASP A 164 -18.13 -9.52 3.03
N ALA A 165 -18.09 -9.16 4.31
CA ALA A 165 -19.26 -8.68 5.05
C ALA A 165 -19.87 -7.37 4.51
N VAL A 166 -19.09 -6.55 3.80
CA VAL A 166 -19.60 -5.32 3.16
C VAL A 166 -20.49 -5.63 1.94
N ALA A 167 -20.36 -6.82 1.34
CA ALA A 167 -21.20 -7.23 0.22
C ALA A 167 -22.62 -7.65 0.65
N GLU A 168 -22.82 -7.93 1.94
CA GLU A 168 -24.09 -8.40 2.49
C GLU A 168 -24.70 -7.34 3.43
N PRO A 169 -26.03 -7.17 3.45
CA PRO A 169 -26.68 -6.31 4.44
C PRO A 169 -26.46 -6.86 5.85
N GLY A 170 -25.84 -6.10 6.74
CA GLY A 170 -25.67 -6.53 8.13
C GLY A 170 -24.65 -5.72 8.92
N TYR A 171 -24.31 -6.24 10.10
CA TYR A 171 -23.34 -5.65 11.01
C TYR A 171 -22.30 -6.69 11.38
N LEU A 172 -21.02 -6.29 11.41
CA LEU A 172 -19.94 -7.15 11.84
C LEU A 172 -19.13 -6.46 12.94
N CYS A 173 -19.04 -7.11 14.10
CA CYS A 173 -18.15 -6.73 15.18
C CYS A 173 -17.06 -7.79 15.36
N HIS A 174 -15.82 -7.35 15.57
CA HIS A 174 -14.70 -8.25 15.83
C HIS A 174 -13.76 -7.69 16.89
N GLN A 175 -13.57 -8.45 17.99
CA GLN A 175 -12.68 -8.08 19.07
C GLN A 175 -11.27 -8.56 18.79
N MET A 176 -10.32 -7.63 18.75
CA MET A 176 -8.89 -7.95 18.65
C MET A 176 -8.18 -7.73 19.98
N ILE A 177 -7.12 -8.52 20.23
CA ILE A 177 -6.20 -8.31 21.35
C ILE A 177 -5.53 -6.92 21.26
N MET A 178 -5.19 -6.33 22.40
CA MET A 178 -4.41 -5.08 22.46
C MET A 178 -3.06 -5.25 21.74
N GLY A 179 -2.61 -4.22 21.04
CA GLY A 179 -1.37 -4.28 20.25
C GLY A 179 -1.45 -5.06 18.93
N ALA A 180 -2.60 -5.68 18.58
CA ALA A 180 -2.75 -6.45 17.34
C ALA A 180 -2.77 -5.62 16.04
N GLY A 181 -2.58 -4.30 16.13
CA GLY A 181 -2.56 -3.40 14.97
C GLY A 181 -3.94 -2.90 14.51
N LYS A 182 -4.91 -2.79 15.41
CA LYS A 182 -6.26 -2.25 15.12
C LYS A 182 -6.18 -0.89 14.39
N THR A 183 -5.56 0.08 15.05
CA THR A 183 -5.45 1.46 14.55
C THR A 183 -4.32 1.63 13.55
N THR A 184 -3.26 0.81 13.64
CA THR A 184 -2.04 0.99 12.84
C THR A 184 -1.99 0.20 11.55
N VAL A 185 -2.82 -0.84 11.42
CA VAL A 185 -2.84 -1.76 10.26
C VAL A 185 -4.26 -1.94 9.74
N VAL A 186 -5.16 -2.50 10.55
CA VAL A 186 -6.49 -2.95 10.07
C VAL A 186 -7.36 -1.78 9.63
N GLY A 187 -7.51 -0.75 10.45
CA GLY A 187 -8.31 0.44 10.11
C GLY A 187 -7.86 1.14 8.82
N PRO A 188 -6.57 1.55 8.72
CA PRO A 188 -6.06 2.17 7.50
C PRO A 188 -6.16 1.29 6.26
N LEU A 189 -5.88 -0.02 6.38
CA LEU A 189 -5.94 -0.92 5.24
C LEU A 189 -7.39 -1.17 4.77
N LEU A 190 -8.36 -1.26 5.69
CA LEU A 190 -9.77 -1.30 5.33
C LEU A 190 -10.22 0.00 4.66
N ALA A 191 -9.81 1.16 5.16
CA ALA A 191 -10.12 2.44 4.52
C ALA A 191 -9.58 2.51 3.08
N LEU A 192 -8.38 1.96 2.84
CA LEU A 192 -7.80 1.87 1.50
C LEU A 192 -8.53 0.86 0.59
N ILE A 193 -9.02 -0.24 1.14
CA ILE A 193 -9.66 -1.30 0.37
C ILE A 193 -11.12 -0.96 0.02
N LEU A 194 -11.84 -0.36 0.96
CA LEU A 194 -13.27 -0.06 0.84
C LEU A 194 -13.54 1.29 0.18
N GLY A 195 -12.57 2.21 0.20
CA GLY A 195 -12.69 3.52 -0.46
C GLY A 195 -12.43 3.41 -1.97
N ASP A 196 -13.50 3.28 -2.74
CA ASP A 196 -13.50 3.14 -4.22
C ASP A 196 -13.82 4.45 -4.96
N GLY A 197 -14.05 5.54 -4.23
CA GLY A 197 -14.44 6.84 -4.80
C GLY A 197 -15.96 7.05 -4.87
N GLU A 198 -16.75 6.00 -4.74
CA GLU A 198 -18.22 6.06 -4.64
C GLU A 198 -18.68 5.87 -3.19
N ARG A 199 -17.92 5.07 -2.42
CA ARG A 199 -18.23 4.74 -1.03
C ARG A 199 -17.42 5.59 -0.06
N LEU A 200 -18.13 6.25 0.84
CA LEU A 200 -17.54 6.94 1.98
C LEU A 200 -17.24 5.95 3.11
N VAL A 201 -15.96 5.78 3.44
CA VAL A 201 -15.51 4.97 4.59
C VAL A 201 -15.21 5.90 5.75
N THR A 202 -15.86 5.67 6.90
CA THR A 202 -15.64 6.46 8.11
C THR A 202 -14.92 5.64 9.18
N GLN A 203 -13.85 6.21 9.75
CA GLN A 203 -13.15 5.63 10.89
C GLN A 203 -13.50 6.42 12.14
N VAL A 204 -14.33 5.84 13.00
CA VAL A 204 -14.74 6.46 14.26
C VAL A 204 -13.76 6.05 15.36
N VAL A 205 -13.17 7.01 16.05
CA VAL A 205 -12.24 6.80 17.16
C VAL A 205 -12.58 7.73 18.33
N PRO A 206 -12.24 7.34 19.57
CA PRO A 206 -12.30 8.25 20.71
C PRO A 206 -11.47 9.52 20.45
N HIS A 207 -11.91 10.67 20.97
CA HIS A 207 -11.26 11.97 20.76
C HIS A 207 -9.74 11.93 21.10
N ALA A 208 -9.37 11.27 22.19
CA ALA A 208 -7.96 11.12 22.60
C ALA A 208 -7.08 10.37 21.59
N LEU A 209 -7.68 9.55 20.72
CA LEU A 209 -6.98 8.77 19.69
C LEU A 209 -7.05 9.42 18.31
N LEU A 210 -7.74 10.55 18.16
CA LEU A 210 -7.96 11.18 16.86
C LEU A 210 -6.63 11.61 16.23
N GLU A 211 -5.80 12.34 16.99
CA GLU A 211 -4.52 12.83 16.48
C GLU A 211 -3.59 11.69 16.08
N PHE A 212 -3.49 10.68 16.94
CA PHE A 212 -2.70 9.48 16.67
C PHE A 212 -3.20 8.74 15.41
N SER A 213 -4.50 8.50 15.31
CA SER A 213 -5.10 7.80 14.16
C SER A 213 -4.90 8.60 12.87
N ARG A 214 -5.03 9.93 12.93
CA ARG A 214 -4.77 10.84 11.81
C ARG A 214 -3.32 10.75 11.34
N GLN A 215 -2.37 10.79 12.26
CA GLN A 215 -0.94 10.70 11.91
C GLN A 215 -0.63 9.38 11.22
N ILE A 216 -1.17 8.26 11.72
CA ILE A 216 -1.02 6.95 11.07
C ILE A 216 -1.60 6.97 9.65
N MET A 217 -2.80 7.53 9.46
CA MET A 217 -3.40 7.62 8.13
C MET A 217 -2.53 8.44 7.17
N ARG A 218 -1.98 9.56 7.62
CA ARG A 218 -1.05 10.38 6.84
C ARG A 218 0.24 9.63 6.51
N GLU A 219 0.88 9.02 7.50
CA GLU A 219 2.11 8.23 7.29
C GLU A 219 1.90 7.11 6.27
N ARG A 220 0.80 6.37 6.40
CA ARG A 220 0.51 5.22 5.53
C ARG A 220 0.08 5.63 4.12
N PHE A 221 -0.63 6.75 3.98
CA PHE A 221 -1.22 7.19 2.72
C PHE A 221 -0.47 8.29 2.01
N SER A 222 0.56 8.92 2.57
CA SER A 222 1.28 10.02 1.92
C SER A 222 2.65 9.63 1.35
N ALA A 223 3.20 8.47 1.72
CA ALA A 223 4.54 8.07 1.31
C ALA A 223 4.65 7.64 -0.15
N VAL A 224 3.59 7.06 -0.73
CA VAL A 224 3.63 6.47 -2.09
C VAL A 224 2.34 6.72 -2.87
N ILE A 225 1.18 6.62 -2.22
CA ILE A 225 -0.06 7.14 -2.78
C ILE A 225 0.01 8.64 -2.52
N ARG A 226 -0.06 9.53 -3.49
CA ARG A 226 -0.18 10.97 -3.18
C ARG A 226 -1.63 11.28 -2.78
N LYS A 227 -2.20 10.55 -1.81
CA LYS A 227 -3.60 10.70 -1.39
C LYS A 227 -3.65 11.73 -0.26
N PRO A 228 -4.19 12.93 -0.50
CA PRO A 228 -4.25 13.96 0.53
C PRO A 228 -5.16 13.50 1.68
N VAL A 229 -4.70 13.73 2.91
CA VAL A 229 -5.48 13.46 4.13
C VAL A 229 -5.97 14.80 4.66
N TYR A 230 -7.23 15.11 4.42
CA TYR A 230 -7.88 16.32 4.94
C TYR A 230 -8.43 16.07 6.34
N THR A 231 -8.29 17.06 7.23
CA THR A 231 -8.96 17.06 8.53
C THR A 231 -10.05 18.10 8.51
N LEU A 232 -11.29 17.65 8.72
CA LEU A 232 -12.44 18.53 8.86
C LEU A 232 -12.86 18.48 10.32
N GLN A 233 -12.90 19.64 10.98
CA GLN A 233 -13.40 19.79 12.33
C GLN A 233 -14.79 20.40 12.26
N PHE A 234 -15.78 19.68 12.77
CA PHE A 234 -17.15 20.14 12.92
C PHE A 234 -17.78 19.43 14.11
N ASP A 235 -18.72 20.09 14.76
CA ASP A 235 -19.53 19.57 15.86
C ASP A 235 -21.02 19.76 15.57
N ARG A 236 -21.88 19.33 16.50
CA ARG A 236 -23.35 19.47 16.38
C ARG A 236 -23.85 20.92 16.34
N TYR A 237 -23.01 21.88 16.69
CA TYR A 237 -23.32 23.32 16.73
C TYR A 237 -22.70 24.06 15.53
N THR A 238 -21.93 23.36 14.70
CA THR A 238 -21.29 23.93 13.53
C THR A 238 -22.33 24.12 12.43
N ASN A 239 -22.68 25.37 12.16
CA ASN A 239 -23.58 25.70 11.05
C ASN A 239 -22.95 25.30 9.71
N VAL A 240 -23.72 24.57 8.89
CA VAL A 240 -23.30 24.17 7.55
C VAL A 240 -23.29 25.40 6.65
N THR A 241 -22.10 25.98 6.45
CA THR A 241 -21.89 27.11 5.54
C THR A 241 -21.52 26.60 4.14
N GLU A 242 -21.77 27.40 3.09
CA GLU A 242 -21.32 27.08 1.74
C GLU A 242 -19.80 26.86 1.66
N GLY A 243 -19.02 27.57 2.48
CA GLY A 243 -17.57 27.36 2.60
C GLY A 243 -17.21 25.97 3.11
N LEU A 244 -17.97 25.40 4.05
CA LEU A 244 -17.76 24.02 4.53
C LEU A 244 -18.10 23.01 3.43
N VAL A 245 -19.22 23.21 2.74
CA VAL A 245 -19.62 22.36 1.58
C VAL A 245 -18.56 22.43 0.48
N HIS A 246 -17.99 23.60 0.22
CA HIS A 246 -16.93 23.75 -0.78
C HIS A 246 -15.65 23.02 -0.36
N LYS A 247 -15.28 23.03 0.93
CA LYS A 247 -14.16 22.22 1.45
C LYS A 247 -14.40 20.72 1.26
N PHE A 248 -15.62 20.22 1.47
CA PHE A 248 -15.97 18.84 1.18
C PHE A 248 -15.84 18.51 -0.31
N LYS A 249 -16.32 19.40 -1.18
CA LYS A 249 -16.22 19.23 -2.65
C LYS A 249 -14.78 19.30 -3.18
N GLN A 250 -13.91 20.09 -2.55
CA GLN A 250 -12.49 20.13 -2.91
C GLN A 250 -11.71 18.90 -2.40
N ALA A 251 -12.24 18.22 -1.38
CA ALA A 251 -11.62 17.04 -0.78
C ALA A 251 -12.03 15.71 -1.43
N ALA A 252 -13.14 15.69 -2.18
CA ALA A 252 -13.67 14.55 -2.94
C ALA A 252 -13.09 14.53 -4.36
#